data_AF-A0ABD0NSU3-F1
#
_entry.id   AF-A0ABD0NSU3-F1
#
_cell.length_a   1.000
_cell.length_b   1.000
_cell.length_c   1.000
_cell.angle_alpha   90.00
_cell.angle_beta   90.00
_cell.angle_gamma   90.00
#
_symmetry.space_group_name_H-M   'P 1'
#
loop_
_entity.id
_entity.type
_entity.pdbx_description
1 polymer ?
#
loop_
_entity_poly.entity_id
_entity_poly.type
_entity_poly.pdbx_seq_one_letter_code
_entity_poly.pdbx_strand_id
1 'polypeptide(L)'
;APTESSCLWSMEKMRAYFCLIKTLKPCITKEANTILSRYYQLQRQSDSRNAARTTIRMLESLSRLAEAHARLMFRETVTVEDAVVVVSVMECSMQGGALLGNVNALHTSFPDDPCEQYKTQCEIVLERLGLTDILHKELQRLS
;
A
#
# COMPACT_ATOMS: atom_id res chain seq x y z
N ALA A 1 10.49 -23.79 10.48
CA ALA A 1 9.34 -23.06 11.05
C ALA A 1 9.91 -22.01 12.00
N PRO A 2 9.51 -20.74 11.96
CA PRO A 2 10.03 -19.78 12.92
C PRO A 2 9.39 -20.07 14.28
N THR A 3 10.23 -20.43 15.24
CA THR A 3 9.90 -20.99 16.54
C THR A 3 9.93 -19.90 17.61
N GLU A 4 9.15 -18.83 17.52
CA GLU A 4 8.99 -17.87 18.64
C GLU A 4 7.56 -17.30 18.67
N SER A 5 6.63 -18.04 19.25
CA SER A 5 5.25 -17.60 19.48
C SER A 5 5.10 -16.60 20.64
N SER A 6 6.19 -16.13 21.23
CA SER A 6 6.21 -15.30 22.45
C SER A 6 5.97 -13.80 22.21
N CYS A 7 5.99 -13.32 20.95
CA CYS A 7 5.81 -11.90 20.61
C CYS A 7 4.43 -11.58 19.97
N LEU A 8 3.52 -12.55 19.88
CA LEU A 8 2.21 -12.33 19.26
C LEU A 8 1.26 -11.58 20.19
N TRP A 9 0.48 -10.64 19.66
CA TRP A 9 -0.56 -9.95 20.44
C TRP A 9 -1.67 -10.92 20.83
N SER A 10 -2.13 -10.84 22.09
CA SER A 10 -3.33 -11.55 22.51
C SER A 10 -4.55 -11.06 21.72
N MET A 11 -5.56 -11.93 21.59
CA MET A 11 -6.83 -11.55 20.95
C MET A 11 -7.48 -10.35 21.63
N GLU A 12 -7.36 -10.25 22.95
CA GLU A 12 -7.87 -9.10 23.71
C GLU A 12 -7.15 -7.80 23.32
N LYS A 13 -5.82 -7.82 23.28
CA LYS A 13 -5.01 -6.67 22.85
C LYS A 13 -5.34 -6.25 21.42
N MET A 14 -5.49 -7.22 20.52
CA MET A 14 -5.86 -6.96 19.13
C MET A 14 -7.24 -6.31 19.03
N ARG A 15 -8.26 -6.83 19.74
CA ARG A 15 -9.61 -6.24 19.77
C ARG A 15 -9.61 -4.82 20.33
N ALA A 16 -8.89 -4.59 21.44
CA ALA A 16 -8.75 -3.28 22.03
C ALA A 16 -8.09 -2.29 21.05
N TYR A 17 -7.03 -2.71 20.35
CA TYR A 17 -6.38 -1.89 19.33
C TYR A 17 -7.32 -1.57 18.16
N PHE A 18 -8.05 -2.55 17.63
CA PHE A 18 -9.03 -2.31 16.57
C PHE A 18 -10.13 -1.33 17.00
N CYS A 19 -10.61 -1.40 18.26
CA CYS A 19 -11.56 -0.42 18.78
C CYS A 19 -10.95 0.99 18.82
N LEU A 20 -9.70 1.11 19.25
CA LEU A 20 -8.99 2.38 19.32
C LEU A 20 -8.79 3.00 17.93
N ILE A 21 -8.18 2.27 16.99
CA ILE A 21 -7.81 2.82 15.66
C ILE A 21 -9.02 3.13 14.77
N LYS A 22 -10.19 2.50 15.02
CA LYS A 22 -11.44 2.79 14.31
C LYS A 22 -11.95 4.21 14.57
N THR A 23 -11.52 4.84 15.67
CA THR A 23 -11.90 6.23 15.98
C THR A 23 -11.12 7.25 15.15
N LEU A 24 -9.96 6.87 14.61
CA LEU A 24 -9.13 7.72 13.78
C LEU A 24 -9.79 7.97 12.42
N LYS A 25 -9.66 9.22 11.94
CA LYS A 25 -10.12 9.64 10.61
C LYS A 25 -8.94 10.24 9.84
N PRO A 26 -8.06 9.39 9.26
CA PRO A 26 -6.85 9.89 8.64
C PRO A 26 -7.16 10.78 7.43
N CYS A 27 -6.50 11.92 7.33
CA CYS A 27 -6.62 12.81 6.19
C CYS A 27 -5.59 12.44 5.11
N ILE A 28 -6.03 12.33 3.86
CA ILE A 28 -5.12 11.99 2.76
C ILE A 28 -4.19 13.14 2.41
N THR A 29 -2.88 12.87 2.38
CA THR A 29 -1.90 13.86 1.94
C THR A 29 -1.94 14.03 0.42
N LYS A 30 -1.45 15.18 -0.06
CA LYS A 30 -1.35 15.45 -1.50
C LYS A 30 -0.50 14.40 -2.22
N GLU A 31 0.63 14.01 -1.63
CA GLU A 31 1.57 13.03 -2.18
C GLU A 31 0.92 11.65 -2.30
N ALA A 32 0.26 11.17 -1.23
CA ALA A 32 -0.50 9.92 -1.26
C ALA A 32 -1.61 9.94 -2.33
N ASN A 33 -2.39 11.03 -2.39
CA ASN A 33 -3.46 11.15 -3.39
C ASN A 33 -2.92 11.16 -4.83
N THR A 34 -1.77 11.79 -5.06
CA THR A 34 -1.09 11.78 -6.37
C THR A 34 -0.71 10.34 -6.76
N ILE A 35 -0.12 9.56 -5.86
CA ILE A 35 0.23 8.15 -6.11
C ILE A 35 -0.99 7.34 -6.50
N LEU A 36 -2.05 7.37 -5.69
CA LEU A 36 -3.29 6.61 -5.94
C LEU A 36 -3.96 7.01 -7.25
N SER A 37 -3.98 8.31 -7.56
CA SER A 37 -4.56 8.84 -8.80
C SER A 37 -3.75 8.41 -10.03
N ARG A 38 -2.42 8.44 -9.95
CA ARG A 38 -1.53 8.00 -11.04
C ARG A 38 -1.64 6.51 -11.29
N TYR A 39 -1.67 5.70 -10.23
CA TYR A 39 -1.92 4.26 -10.34
C TYR A 39 -3.27 3.98 -11.01
N TYR A 40 -4.35 4.65 -10.60
CA TYR A 40 -5.65 4.54 -11.25
C TYR A 40 -5.62 4.90 -12.74
N GLN A 41 -4.94 5.99 -13.11
CA GLN A 41 -4.79 6.42 -14.50
C GLN A 41 -4.08 5.36 -15.36
N LEU A 42 -2.96 4.83 -14.88
CA LEU A 42 -2.23 3.76 -15.58
C LEU A 42 -3.10 2.52 -15.76
N GLN A 43 -3.83 2.14 -14.71
CA GLN A 43 -4.70 0.99 -14.77
C GLN A 43 -5.85 1.15 -15.77
N ARG A 44 -6.26 2.39 -16.05
CA ARG A 44 -7.29 2.70 -17.03
C ARG A 44 -6.74 2.68 -18.46
N GLN A 45 -5.44 2.95 -18.64
CA GLN A 45 -4.77 2.94 -19.95
C GLN A 45 -4.31 1.54 -20.38
N SER A 46 -4.24 0.57 -19.46
CA SER A 46 -3.87 -0.81 -19.80
C SER A 46 -5.00 -1.51 -20.59
N ASP A 47 -4.84 -1.62 -21.91
CA ASP A 47 -5.81 -2.24 -22.86
C ASP A 47 -6.14 -3.72 -22.59
N SER A 48 -5.30 -4.43 -21.81
CA SER A 48 -5.51 -5.84 -21.47
C SER A 48 -6.59 -6.08 -20.42
N ARG A 49 -7.11 -5.03 -19.79
CA ARG A 49 -8.20 -5.11 -18.82
C ARG A 49 -9.51 -4.72 -19.44
N ASN A 50 -10.55 -5.51 -19.17
CA ASN A 50 -11.95 -5.09 -19.39
C ASN A 50 -12.17 -3.68 -18.83
N ALA A 51 -12.29 -2.69 -19.70
CA ALA A 51 -12.50 -1.27 -19.37
C ALA A 51 -13.68 -1.05 -18.38
N ALA A 52 -14.62 -2.01 -18.33
CA ALA A 52 -15.73 -2.06 -17.38
C ALA A 52 -15.31 -2.22 -15.89
N ARG A 53 -14.10 -2.70 -15.56
CA ARG A 53 -13.66 -2.93 -14.16
C ARG A 53 -12.90 -1.74 -13.55
N THR A 54 -12.29 -0.85 -14.34
CA THR A 54 -11.49 0.28 -13.85
C THR A 54 -12.35 1.55 -13.68
N THR A 55 -13.33 1.46 -12.77
CA THR A 55 -14.29 2.56 -12.50
C THR A 55 -13.80 3.48 -11.39
N ILE A 56 -14.49 4.60 -11.19
CA ILE A 56 -14.23 5.51 -10.04
C ILE A 56 -14.28 4.79 -8.69
N ARG A 57 -15.04 3.69 -8.59
CA ARG A 57 -15.10 2.82 -7.40
C ARG A 57 -13.77 2.17 -7.07
N MET A 58 -12.90 1.94 -8.06
CA MET A 58 -11.54 1.46 -7.82
C MET A 58 -10.73 2.50 -7.06
N LEU A 59 -10.76 3.77 -7.50
CA LEU A 59 -10.07 4.85 -6.83
C LEU A 59 -10.59 5.07 -5.41
N GLU A 60 -11.91 5.03 -5.21
CA GLU A 60 -12.53 5.08 -3.87
C GLU A 60 -12.08 3.90 -2.99
N SER A 61 -11.91 2.71 -3.58
CA SER A 61 -11.44 1.54 -2.85
C SER A 61 -9.97 1.69 -2.46
N LEU A 62 -9.12 2.20 -3.35
CA LEU A 62 -7.72 2.53 -3.05
C LEU A 62 -7.61 3.55 -1.91
N SER A 63 -8.40 4.64 -1.95
CA SER A 63 -8.41 5.65 -0.88
C SER A 63 -8.81 5.04 0.47
N ARG A 64 -9.89 4.22 0.49
CA ARG A 64 -10.35 3.58 1.73
C ARG A 64 -9.34 2.57 2.30
N LEU A 65 -8.64 1.84 1.42
CA LEU A 65 -7.57 0.94 1.84
C LEU A 65 -6.39 1.72 2.42
N ALA A 66 -6.02 2.85 1.83
CA ALA A 66 -4.90 3.66 2.32
C ALA A 66 -5.21 4.29 3.68
N GLU A 67 -6.44 4.78 3.87
CA GLU A 67 -6.92 5.20 5.20
C GLU A 67 -6.95 4.04 6.20
N ALA A 68 -7.35 2.84 5.78
CA ALA A 68 -7.35 1.67 6.65
C ALA A 68 -5.93 1.29 7.08
N HIS A 69 -4.96 1.36 6.18
CA HIS A 69 -3.55 1.13 6.48
C HIS A 69 -3.01 2.20 7.45
N ALA A 70 -3.31 3.48 7.21
CA ALA A 70 -2.93 4.56 8.10
C ALA A 70 -3.51 4.38 9.52
N ARG A 71 -4.78 3.94 9.63
CA ARG A 71 -5.40 3.57 10.92
C ARG A 71 -4.65 2.44 11.60
N LEU A 72 -4.31 1.37 10.87
CA LEU A 72 -3.54 0.23 11.41
C LEU A 72 -2.17 0.67 11.94
N MET A 73 -1.56 1.65 11.29
CA MET A 73 -0.28 2.26 11.70
C MET A 73 -0.43 3.37 12.76
N PHE A 74 -1.64 3.57 13.30
CA PHE A 74 -1.95 4.60 14.30
C PHE A 74 -1.62 6.04 13.85
N ARG A 75 -1.92 6.38 12.59
CA ARG A 75 -1.65 7.70 12.00
C ARG A 75 -2.93 8.49 11.76
N GLU A 76 -2.86 9.81 11.93
CA GLU A 76 -3.93 10.76 11.58
C GLU A 76 -3.84 11.27 10.13
N THR A 77 -2.80 10.88 9.40
CA THR A 77 -2.56 11.30 8.01
C THR A 77 -2.15 10.11 7.18
N VAL A 78 -2.73 9.99 5.98
CA VAL A 78 -2.32 8.98 4.99
C VAL A 78 -1.07 9.47 4.27
N THR A 79 -0.01 8.70 4.36
CA THR A 79 1.33 9.02 3.87
C THR A 79 1.66 8.29 2.55
N VAL A 80 2.83 8.57 1.99
CA VAL A 80 3.37 7.86 0.81
C VAL A 80 3.42 6.35 1.04
N GLU A 81 3.84 5.93 2.22
CA GLU A 81 3.91 4.53 2.64
C GLU A 81 2.57 3.81 2.51
N ASP A 82 1.50 4.42 3.01
CA ASP A 82 0.15 3.85 2.91
C ASP A 82 -0.28 3.66 1.45
N ALA A 83 0.05 4.63 0.59
CA ALA A 83 -0.28 4.55 -0.83
C ALA A 83 0.53 3.46 -1.55
N VAL A 84 1.83 3.35 -1.29
CA VAL A 84 2.72 2.33 -1.88
C VAL A 84 2.30 0.92 -1.45
N VAL A 85 1.98 0.71 -0.17
CA VAL A 85 1.51 -0.58 0.34
C VAL A 85 0.19 -0.98 -0.33
N VAL A 86 -0.76 -0.05 -0.45
CA VAL A 86 -2.06 -0.32 -1.09
C VAL A 86 -1.92 -0.66 -2.57
N VAL A 87 -1.06 0.05 -3.31
CA VAL A 87 -0.76 -0.29 -4.70
C VAL A 87 -0.19 -1.71 -4.79
N SER A 88 0.76 -2.06 -3.91
CA SER A 88 1.36 -3.38 -3.87
C SER A 88 0.34 -4.49 -3.57
N VAL A 89 -0.55 -4.27 -2.60
CA VAL A 89 -1.66 -5.19 -2.28
C VAL A 89 -2.59 -5.36 -3.48
N MET A 90 -2.89 -4.28 -4.21
CA MET A 90 -3.79 -4.33 -5.36
C MET A 90 -3.18 -5.11 -6.53
N GLU A 91 -1.89 -4.93 -6.80
CA GLU A 91 -1.16 -5.68 -7.83
C GLU A 91 -1.09 -7.18 -7.50
N CYS A 92 -0.92 -7.55 -6.23
CA CYS A 92 -0.94 -8.96 -5.81
C CYS A 92 -2.33 -9.59 -5.84
N SER A 93 -3.39 -8.81 -5.61
CA SER A 93 -4.77 -9.31 -5.49
C SER A 93 -5.50 -9.40 -6.82
N MET A 94 -5.18 -8.49 -7.74
CA MET A 94 -5.70 -8.54 -9.09
C MET A 94 -4.75 -9.40 -9.93
N GLN A 95 -5.22 -9.99 -11.03
CA GLN A 95 -4.33 -10.57 -12.05
C GLN A 95 -3.56 -9.45 -12.80
N GLY A 96 -2.98 -8.51 -12.06
CA GLY A 96 -2.34 -7.28 -12.52
C GLY A 96 -0.86 -7.38 -12.26
N GLY A 97 -0.13 -8.02 -13.18
CA GLY A 97 1.32 -7.91 -13.25
C GLY A 97 1.76 -6.64 -13.97
N ALA A 98 0.98 -5.55 -13.89
CA ALA A 98 1.22 -4.34 -14.70
C ALA A 98 2.39 -3.52 -14.14
N LEU A 99 2.55 -3.50 -12.82
CA LEU A 99 3.62 -2.78 -12.13
C LEU A 99 4.68 -3.70 -11.52
N LEU A 100 4.24 -4.74 -10.80
CA LEU A 100 5.15 -5.59 -10.00
C LEU A 100 5.49 -6.93 -10.67
N GLY A 101 4.94 -7.21 -11.86
CA GLY A 101 5.07 -8.51 -12.52
C GLY A 101 4.21 -9.61 -11.86
N ASN A 102 4.46 -10.88 -12.18
CA ASN A 102 3.73 -12.02 -11.60
C ASN A 102 4.16 -12.29 -10.15
N VAL A 103 3.88 -11.36 -9.24
CA VAL A 103 4.04 -11.59 -7.80
C VAL A 103 2.84 -12.41 -7.34
N ASN A 104 3.04 -13.71 -7.13
CA ASN A 104 2.00 -14.57 -6.60
C ASN A 104 1.97 -14.43 -5.07
N ALA A 105 0.83 -14.00 -4.51
CA ALA A 105 0.62 -13.91 -3.07
C ALA A 105 0.96 -15.21 -2.33
N LEU A 106 0.81 -16.37 -2.98
CA LEU A 106 1.13 -17.70 -2.42
C LEU A 106 2.64 -17.95 -2.21
N HIS A 107 3.50 -17.14 -2.81
CA HIS A 107 4.97 -17.25 -2.70
C HIS A 107 5.59 -16.07 -1.93
N THR A 108 4.77 -15.23 -1.29
CA THR A 108 5.28 -14.18 -0.41
C THR A 108 5.72 -14.78 0.93
N SER A 109 6.90 -14.42 1.40
CA SER A 109 7.40 -14.72 2.75
C SER A 109 7.50 -13.43 3.57
N PHE A 110 7.58 -13.56 4.90
CA PHE A 110 7.98 -12.42 5.72
C PHE A 110 9.38 -11.96 5.29
N PRO A 111 9.61 -10.65 5.09
CA PRO A 111 10.93 -10.14 4.76
C PRO A 111 11.89 -10.35 5.93
N ASP A 112 13.17 -10.58 5.62
CA ASP A 112 14.24 -10.56 6.63
C ASP A 112 14.45 -9.13 7.18
N ASP A 113 14.32 -8.12 6.30
CA ASP A 113 14.36 -6.70 6.66
C ASP A 113 13.13 -5.96 6.05
N PRO A 114 12.14 -5.59 6.89
CA PRO A 114 10.96 -4.86 6.45
C PRO A 114 11.26 -3.46 5.89
N CYS A 115 12.29 -2.79 6.39
CA CYS A 115 12.64 -1.43 5.96
C CYS A 115 13.26 -1.46 4.57
N GLU A 116 14.18 -2.39 4.31
CA GLU A 116 14.75 -2.58 2.97
C GLU A 116 13.70 -3.05 1.96
N GLN A 117 12.78 -3.93 2.38
CA GLN A 117 11.65 -4.31 1.53
C GLN A 117 10.78 -3.11 1.16
N TYR A 118 10.47 -2.24 2.14
CA TYR A 118 9.69 -1.04 1.89
C TYR A 118 10.39 -0.08 0.93
N LYS A 119 11.72 0.13 1.09
CA LYS A 119 12.51 0.95 0.15
C LYS A 119 12.42 0.40 -1.27
N THR A 120 12.64 -0.90 -1.43
CA THR A 120 12.55 -1.59 -2.73
C THR A 120 11.14 -1.42 -3.35
N GLN A 121 10.09 -1.55 -2.54
CA GLN A 121 8.71 -1.33 -3.01
C GLN A 121 8.47 0.12 -3.44
N CYS A 122 9.01 1.10 -2.70
CA CYS A 122 8.92 2.50 -3.06
C CYS A 122 9.59 2.79 -4.41
N GLU A 123 10.80 2.29 -4.61
CA GLU A 123 11.54 2.45 -5.86
C GLU A 123 10.71 1.89 -7.02
N ILE A 124 10.29 0.63 -6.95
CA ILE A 124 9.55 -0.02 -8.05
C ILE A 124 8.24 0.71 -8.33
N VAL A 125 7.43 1.01 -7.29
CA VAL A 125 6.13 1.64 -7.49
C VAL A 125 6.30 3.06 -8.00
N LEU A 126 7.10 3.90 -7.35
CA LEU A 126 7.16 5.32 -7.68
C LEU A 126 7.90 5.58 -9.00
N GLU A 127 8.95 4.81 -9.34
CA GLU A 127 9.61 4.90 -10.64
C GLU A 127 8.65 4.56 -11.78
N ARG A 128 7.90 3.46 -11.64
CA ARG A 128 6.96 3.03 -12.67
C ARG A 128 5.75 3.96 -12.81
N LEU A 129 5.35 4.64 -11.73
CA LEU A 129 4.33 5.69 -11.78
C LEU A 129 4.87 7.01 -12.39
N GLY A 130 6.18 7.13 -12.58
CA GLY A 130 6.86 8.34 -13.04
C GLY A 130 6.87 9.45 -11.99
N LEU A 131 6.90 9.10 -10.69
CA LEU A 131 6.82 10.02 -9.56
C LEU A 131 8.18 10.15 -8.85
N THR A 132 9.20 10.51 -9.62
CA THR A 132 10.59 10.62 -9.13
C THR A 132 10.74 11.66 -8.03
N ASP A 133 10.04 12.79 -8.08
CA ASP A 133 10.14 13.84 -7.04
C ASP A 133 9.70 13.30 -5.67
N ILE A 134 8.61 12.53 -5.63
CA ILE A 134 8.09 11.91 -4.41
C ILE A 134 9.03 10.81 -3.93
N LEU A 135 9.60 10.02 -4.85
CA LEU A 135 10.58 8.99 -4.53
C LEU A 135 11.81 9.55 -3.83
N HIS A 136 12.43 10.61 -4.38
CA HIS A 136 13.62 11.21 -3.76
C HIS A 136 13.33 11.73 -2.36
N LYS A 137 12.19 12.41 -2.17
CA LYS A 137 11.77 12.91 -0.86
C LYS A 137 11.55 11.77 0.13
N GLU A 138 10.94 10.68 -0.31
CA GLU A 138 10.67 9.53 0.54
C GLU A 138 11.95 8.76 0.91
N LEU A 139 12.89 8.59 -0.04
CA LEU A 139 14.19 7.96 0.25
C LEU A 139 15.02 8.79 1.23
N GLN A 140 15.00 10.13 1.13
CA GLN A 140 15.62 11.01 2.12
C GLN A 140 14.99 10.92 3.51
N ARG A 141 13.70 10.59 3.60
CA ARG A 141 13.01 10.35 4.88
C ARG A 141 13.45 9.03 5.52
N LEU A 142 13.88 8.06 4.70
CA LEU A 142 14.25 6.70 5.10
C LEU A 142 15.76 6.50 5.32
N SER A 143 16.59 7.50 4.99
CA SER A 143 18.04 7.53 5.29
C SER A 143 18.31 7.99 6.72
#